data_AF-A0A945F426-F1
#
_entry.id   AF-A0A945F426-F1
#
_cell.length_a   1.000
_cell.length_b   1.000
_cell.length_c   1.000
_cell.angle_alpha   90.00
_cell.angle_beta   90.00
_cell.angle_gamma   90.00
#
_symmetry.space_group_name_H-M   'P 1'
#
loop_
_entity.id
_entity.type
_entity.pdbx_description
1 polymer ?
#
loop_
_entity_poly.entity_id
_entity_poly.type
_entity_poly.pdbx_seq_one_letter_code
_entity_poly.pdbx_strand_id
1 'polypeptide(L)' 'GRITLELYNASSLPIKLESGKRICQLVFAKMDKTAETPYQGKYQGQKKAVGSRIFQDTDRIHHGVKKDATQSQKVIS' A
#
# COMPACT_ATOMS: atom_id res chain seq x y z
N GLY A 1 -3.11 -11.11 8.30
CA GLY A 1 -3.83 -9.98 7.66
C GLY A 1 -4.47 -10.46 6.36
N ARG A 2 -5.00 -9.53 5.56
CA ARG A 2 -5.41 -9.75 4.16
C ARG A 2 -4.37 -9.14 3.23
N ILE A 3 -4.16 -9.77 2.08
CA ILE A 3 -3.18 -9.34 1.07
C ILE A 3 -3.86 -8.33 0.13
N THR A 4 -3.23 -7.17 -0.10
CA THR A 4 -3.62 -6.28 -1.20
C THR A 4 -3.13 -6.88 -2.51
N LEU A 5 -4.01 -7.03 -3.50
CA LEU A 5 -3.64 -7.41 -4.87
C LEU A 5 -3.68 -6.16 -5.75
N GLU A 6 -2.63 -5.94 -6.52
CA GLU A 6 -2.60 -4.95 -7.59
C GLU A 6 -2.99 -5.66 -8.90
N LEU A 7 -4.19 -5.37 -9.40
CA LEU A 7 -4.73 -6.01 -10.60
C LEU A 7 -4.61 -5.06 -11.78
N TYR A 8 -4.04 -5.53 -12.88
CA TYR A 8 -3.94 -4.80 -14.13
C TYR A 8 -4.53 -5.64 -15.26
N ASN A 9 -5.43 -5.06 -16.03
CA ASN A 9 -5.98 -5.69 -17.23
C ASN A 9 -5.12 -5.29 -18.44
N ALA A 10 -4.32 -6.23 -18.94
CA ALA A 10 -3.47 -6.02 -20.11
C ALA A 10 -4.21 -6.20 -21.45
N SER A 11 -5.50 -6.54 -21.43
CA SER A 11 -6.32 -6.71 -22.63
C SER A 11 -7.12 -5.43 -22.96
N SER A 12 -7.57 -5.30 -24.21
CA SER A 12 -8.44 -4.21 -24.65
C SER A 12 -9.91 -4.39 -24.25
N LEU A 13 -10.28 -5.56 -23.71
CA LEU A 13 -11.65 -5.88 -23.32
C LEU A 13 -11.81 -5.80 -21.79
N PRO A 14 -12.95 -5.30 -21.27
CA PRO A 14 -13.22 -5.30 -19.84
C PRO A 14 -13.27 -6.72 -19.25
N ILE A 15 -12.71 -6.90 -18.06
CA ILE A 15 -12.80 -8.15 -17.29
C ILE A 15 -13.70 -7.94 -16.08
N LYS A 16 -14.73 -8.77 -15.94
CA LYS A 16 -15.59 -8.79 -14.75
C LYS A 16 -14.95 -9.62 -13.66
N LEU A 17 -14.62 -8.98 -12.54
CA LEU A 17 -14.19 -9.66 -11.33
C LEU A 17 -15.40 -9.93 -10.43
N GLU A 18 -15.50 -11.16 -9.93
CA GLU A 18 -16.59 -11.57 -9.05
C GLU A 18 -16.00 -12.06 -7.73
N SER A 19 -16.58 -11.58 -6.62
CA SER A 19 -16.15 -11.97 -5.28
C SER A 19 -16.27 -13.49 -5.08
N GLY A 20 -15.32 -14.06 -4.34
CA GLY A 20 -15.28 -15.49 -4.05
C GLY A 20 -14.57 -16.34 -5.11
N LYS A 21 -14.24 -15.78 -6.29
CA LYS A 21 -13.42 -16.49 -7.27
C LYS A 21 -11.96 -16.57 -6.82
N ARG A 22 -11.31 -17.70 -7.11
CA ARG A 22 -9.86 -17.87 -6.94
C ARG A 22 -9.15 -16.93 -7.93
N ILE A 23 -8.30 -16.03 -7.42
CA ILE A 23 -7.64 -14.98 -8.21
C ILE A 23 -6.10 -15.04 -8.13
N CYS A 24 -5.55 -15.70 -7.11
CA CYS A 24 -4.11 -15.89 -6.95
C CYS A 24 -3.82 -17.16 -6.15
N GLN A 25 -2.55 -17.58 -6.13
CA GLN A 25 -2.06 -18.72 -5.38
C GLN A 25 -0.93 -18.29 -4.44
N LEU A 26 -0.79 -18.98 -3.31
CA LEU A 26 0.32 -18.81 -2.39
C LEU A 26 1.18 -20.06 -2.43
N VAL A 27 2.49 -19.86 -2.55
CA VAL A 27 3.50 -20.91 -2.42
C VAL A 27 4.37 -20.54 -1.24
N PHE A 28 4.53 -21.48 -0.31
CA PHE A 28 5.33 -21.27 0.89
C PHE A 28 6.71 -21.91 0.73
N ALA A 29 7.75 -21.14 0.98
CA ALA A 29 9.11 -21.65 1.11
C ALA A 29 9.48 -21.72 2.60
N LYS A 30 10.12 -22.82 3.01
CA LYS A 30 10.58 -22.99 4.39
C LYS A 30 11.89 -22.21 4.59
N MET A 31 12.00 -21.50 5.71
CA MET A 31 13.25 -20.89 6.15
C MET A 31 14.10 -21.89 6.92
N ASP A 32 15.42 -21.74 6.85
CA ASP A 32 16.35 -22.59 7.61
C ASP A 32 16.26 -22.34 9.12
N LYS A 33 15.94 -21.10 9.51
CA LYS A 33 15.83 -20.65 10.91
C LYS A 33 14.67 -19.65 11.07
N THR A 34 14.23 -19.45 12.31
CA THR A 34 13.26 -18.41 12.65
C THR A 34 13.81 -17.02 12.32
N ALA A 35 12.95 -16.12 11.83
CA ALA A 35 13.33 -14.73 11.62
C ALA A 35 13.63 -14.03 12.96
N GLU A 36 14.81 -13.42 13.10
CA GLU A 36 15.20 -12.65 14.29
C GLU A 36 14.26 -11.46 14.53
N THR A 37 13.89 -10.77 13.45
CA THR A 37 12.91 -9.68 13.45
C THR A 37 11.79 -10.02 12.49
N PRO A 38 10.72 -10.71 12.95
CA PRO A 38 9.54 -10.96 12.14
C PRO A 38 8.92 -9.65 11.61
N TYR A 39 8.13 -9.74 10.54
CA TYR A 39 7.51 -8.55 9.96
C TYR A 39 6.62 -7.81 10.98
N GLN A 40 6.99 -6.57 11.28
CA GLN A 40 6.24 -5.62 12.11
C GLN A 40 6.09 -4.27 11.37
N GLY A 41 6.00 -4.33 10.03
CA GLY A 41 6.00 -3.15 9.18
C GLY A 41 4.63 -2.49 9.01
N LYS A 42 4.61 -1.50 8.10
CA LYS A 42 3.47 -0.57 7.84
C LYS A 42 2.11 -1.23 7.65
N TYR A 43 2.06 -2.49 7.19
CA TYR A 43 0.82 -3.18 6.83
C TYR A 43 0.51 -4.37 7.74
N GLN A 44 1.20 -4.49 8.89
CA GLN A 44 0.94 -5.56 9.86
C GLN A 44 -0.54 -5.55 10.29
N GLY A 45 -1.18 -6.72 10.25
CA GLY A 45 -2.58 -6.88 10.69
C GLY A 45 -3.66 -6.30 9.76
N GLN A 46 -3.32 -5.89 8.54
CA GLN A 46 -4.27 -5.30 7.58
C GLN A 46 -5.53 -6.15 7.34
N LYS A 47 -6.71 -5.50 7.25
CA LYS A 47 -8.04 -6.17 7.12
C LYS A 47 -8.77 -5.92 5.80
N LYS A 48 -8.33 -4.97 4.97
CA LYS A 48 -8.94 -4.62 3.66
C LYS A 48 -7.82 -4.31 2.66
N ALA A 49 -8.11 -4.03 1.39
CA ALA A 49 -7.12 -3.40 0.53
C ALA A 49 -6.78 -2.01 1.09
N VAL A 50 -5.49 -1.68 1.14
CA VAL A 50 -4.98 -0.41 1.70
C VAL A 50 -4.05 0.21 0.66
N GLY A 51 -4.21 1.52 0.45
CA GLY A 51 -3.33 2.29 -0.43
C GLY A 51 -1.92 2.43 0.14
N SER A 52 -1.00 2.91 -0.69
CA SER A 52 0.40 3.06 -0.29
C SER A 52 0.59 3.96 0.94
N ARG A 53 1.47 3.54 1.85
CA ARG A 53 1.96 4.28 3.02
C ARG A 53 3.41 4.74 2.84
N ILE A 54 3.84 5.00 1.60
CA ILE A 54 5.19 5.48 1.28
C ILE A 54 5.55 6.79 2.02
N PHE A 55 4.56 7.64 2.28
CA PHE A 55 4.75 8.88 3.04
C PHE A 55 5.25 8.67 4.49
N GLN A 56 5.19 7.45 5.01
CA GLN A 56 5.71 7.08 6.33
C GLN A 56 7.18 6.67 6.32
N ASP A 57 7.85 6.64 5.16
CA ASP A 57 9.27 6.33 5.10
C ASP A 57 10.11 7.46 5.68
N THR A 58 10.99 7.10 6.61
CA THR A 58 11.92 8.01 7.28
C THR A 58 13.19 8.28 6.47
N ASP A 59 13.49 7.42 5.50
CA ASP A 59 14.73 7.49 4.70
C ASP A 59 14.68 8.60 3.65
N ARG A 60 13.49 9.16 3.40
CA ARG A 60 13.30 10.38 2.62
C ARG A 60 13.48 11.58 3.55
N ILE A 61 14.73 11.95 3.84
CA ILE A 61 15.02 13.23 4.47
C ILE A 61 14.51 14.33 3.52
N HIS A 62 13.36 14.91 3.85
CA HIS A 62 12.89 16.14 3.23
C HIS A 62 13.86 17.25 3.65
N HIS A 63 14.85 17.56 2.83
CA HIS A 63 15.54 18.84 2.92
C HIS A 63 14.48 19.93 2.79
N GLY A 64 14.19 20.61 3.91
CA GLY A 64 13.00 21.41 4.09
C GLY A 64 12.84 22.51 3.03
N VAL A 65 11.73 22.48 2.31
CA VAL A 65 11.08 23.73 1.88
C VAL A 65 10.38 24.28 3.12
N LYS A 66 10.90 25.37 3.69
CA LYS A 66 10.17 26.13 4.71
C LYS A 66 8.80 26.50 4.13
N LYS A 67 7.73 26.07 4.79
CA LYS A 67 6.41 26.65 4.54
C LYS A 67 6.36 27.98 5.26
N ASP A 68 6.59 29.07 4.53
CA ASP A 68 6.21 30.39 5.03
C ASP A 68 4.69 30.43 5.17
N ALA A 69 4.26 30.71 6.39
CA ALA A 69 2.87 31.01 6.68
C ALA A 69 2.51 32.32 5.96
N THR A 70 1.52 32.27 5.07
CA THR A 70 0.48 33.28 4.78
C THR A 70 0.08 33.21 3.30
N GLN A 71 -1.09 32.66 3.00
CA GLN A 71 -1.97 33.26 1.99
C GLN A 71 -3.41 32.79 2.19
N SER A 72 -4.25 33.75 2.57
CA SER A 72 -5.70 33.65 2.72
C SER A 72 -6.37 33.11 1.45
N GLN A 73 -7.26 32.12 1.58
CA GLN A 73 -8.27 31.84 0.56
C GLN A 73 -9.65 32.19 1.10
N LYS A 74 -10.16 33.30 0.57
CA LYS A 74 -11.53 33.78 0.64
C LYS A 74 -12.37 32.86 -0.25
N VAL A 75 -13.35 32.16 0.31
CA VAL A 75 -14.31 31.34 -0.44
C VAL A 75 -15.32 32.29 -1.10
N ILE A 76 -15.42 32.22 -2.42
CA ILE A 76 -16.52 32.79 -3.21
C ILE A 76 -16.95 31.75 -4.24
N SER A 77 -18.07 31.09 -3.96
CA SER A 77 -19.15 30.72 -4.90
C SER A 77 -20.28 30.12 -4.08
#